data_AF-A0A1U9KC32-F1
#
_entry.id   AF-A0A1U9KC32-F1
#
_cell.length_a   1.000
_cell.length_b   1.000
_cell.length_c   1.000
_cell.angle_alpha   90.00
_cell.angle_beta   90.00
_cell.angle_gamma   90.00
#
_symmetry.space_group_name_H-M   'P 1'
#
loop_
_entity.id
_entity.type
_entity.pdbx_description
1 polymer ?
#
loop_
_entity_poly.entity_id
_entity_poly.type
_entity_poly.pdbx_seq_one_letter_code
_entity_poly.pdbx_strand_id
1 'polypeptide(L)'
;MKAGTEASSCSNDELVEQLQMLWDSGGKDLFREGEALLFSAYAKYASPDQPEIVENLLEHALIRSKVQQLLTQLSISEALMHERGSLLEGRIQKEERVLFPVFKRALPEEELEKLSLAFTEMTQHR
;
A
#
# COMPACT_ATOMS: atom_id res chain seq x y z
N MET A 1 -6.68 -13.06 15.62
CA MET A 1 -5.91 -14.27 15.30
C MET A 1 -4.74 -14.36 16.27
N LYS A 2 -4.55 -15.49 16.94
CA LYS A 2 -3.31 -15.78 17.68
C LYS A 2 -2.31 -16.32 16.66
N ALA A 3 -1.21 -15.62 16.43
CA ALA A 3 -0.12 -16.10 15.60
C ALA A 3 1.01 -16.56 16.52
N GLY A 4 1.14 -17.87 16.63
CA GLY A 4 2.03 -18.59 17.51
C GLY A 4 1.82 -20.08 17.30
N THR A 5 1.83 -20.52 16.04
CA THR A 5 1.96 -21.92 15.65
C THR A 5 2.32 -21.96 14.17
N GLU A 6 3.42 -22.68 13.88
CA GLU A 6 3.93 -23.05 12.56
C GLU A 6 4.65 -21.91 11.82
N ALA A 7 5.97 -21.83 12.08
CA ALA A 7 6.90 -21.09 11.25
C ALA A 7 6.77 -21.58 9.81
N SER A 8 6.20 -20.75 8.94
CA SER A 8 6.31 -20.94 7.50
C SER A 8 7.80 -20.86 7.17
N SER A 9 8.40 -21.99 6.78
CA SER A 9 9.84 -22.12 6.50
C SER A 9 10.19 -21.52 5.15
N CYS A 10 9.73 -20.28 4.90
CA CYS A 10 9.98 -19.57 3.67
C CYS A 10 11.35 -18.89 3.77
N SER A 11 12.26 -19.23 2.88
CA SER A 11 13.55 -18.56 2.75
C SER A 11 13.36 -17.10 2.34
N ASN A 12 14.35 -16.25 2.62
CA ASN A 12 14.30 -14.84 2.18
C ASN A 12 14.13 -14.72 0.67
N ASP A 13 14.71 -15.65 -0.11
CA ASP A 13 14.60 -15.66 -1.57
C ASP A 13 13.17 -15.95 -2.02
N GLU A 14 12.50 -16.93 -1.42
CA GLU A 14 11.09 -17.23 -1.70
C GLU A 14 10.16 -16.06 -1.30
N LEU A 15 10.47 -15.35 -0.21
CA LEU A 15 9.72 -14.15 0.17
C LEU A 15 9.91 -12.99 -0.82
N VAL A 16 11.12 -12.84 -1.37
CA VAL A 16 11.40 -11.85 -2.41
C VAL A 16 10.68 -12.21 -3.71
N GLU A 17 10.64 -13.49 -4.09
CA GLU A 17 9.87 -13.95 -5.25
C GLU A 17 8.37 -13.68 -5.09
N GLN A 18 7.80 -14.00 -3.92
CA GLN A 18 6.40 -13.68 -3.62
C GLN A 18 6.13 -12.17 -3.66
N LEU A 19 7.03 -11.37 -3.09
CA LEU A 19 6.93 -9.92 -3.16
C LEU A 19 6.98 -9.43 -4.61
N GLN A 20 7.88 -9.97 -5.44
CA GLN A 20 7.99 -9.62 -6.86
C GLN A 20 6.67 -9.94 -7.58
N MET A 21 6.10 -11.13 -7.37
CA MET A 21 4.82 -11.53 -7.95
C MET A 21 3.68 -10.61 -7.52
N LEU A 22 3.58 -10.26 -6.23
CA LEU A 22 2.57 -9.33 -5.72
C LEU A 22 2.77 -7.90 -6.26
N TRP A 23 4.02 -7.46 -6.35
CA TRP A 23 4.38 -6.14 -6.81
C TRP A 23 4.05 -5.96 -8.29
N ASP A 24 4.34 -6.97 -9.11
CA ASP A 24 4.09 -6.95 -10.55
C ASP A 24 2.65 -7.26 -10.95
N SER A 25 1.94 -8.10 -10.20
CA SER A 25 0.53 -8.41 -10.47
C SER A 25 -0.41 -7.25 -10.14
N GLY A 26 0.06 -6.22 -9.42
CA GLY A 26 -0.72 -5.00 -9.28
C GLY A 26 -0.32 -4.07 -8.15
N GLY A 27 0.56 -4.47 -7.24
CA GLY A 27 0.98 -3.62 -6.13
C GLY A 27 1.53 -2.26 -6.57
N LYS A 28 2.41 -2.24 -7.57
CA LYS A 28 3.02 -0.99 -8.09
C LYS A 28 1.99 0.00 -8.65
N ASP A 29 0.98 -0.53 -9.32
CA ASP A 29 -0.05 0.27 -9.97
C ASP A 29 -1.10 0.73 -8.97
N LEU A 30 -1.46 -0.09 -7.98
CA LEU A 30 -2.40 0.28 -6.92
C LEU A 30 -1.95 1.53 -6.17
N PHE A 31 -0.65 1.64 -5.84
CA PHE A 31 -0.10 2.85 -5.24
C PHE A 31 -0.24 4.07 -6.18
N ARG A 32 0.04 3.90 -7.47
CA ARG A 32 0.00 4.99 -8.46
C ARG A 32 -1.42 5.47 -8.69
N GLU A 33 -2.37 4.55 -8.68
CA GLU A 33 -3.77 4.81 -8.95
C GLU A 33 -4.47 5.39 -7.74
N GLY A 34 -4.11 4.94 -6.53
CA GLY A 34 -4.48 5.62 -5.30
C GLY A 34 -4.09 7.10 -5.35
N GLU A 35 -2.81 7.39 -5.60
CA GLU A 35 -2.29 8.76 -5.77
C GLU A 35 -3.05 9.54 -6.85
N ALA A 36 -3.24 8.95 -8.03
CA ALA A 36 -3.83 9.65 -9.18
C ALA A 36 -5.34 9.85 -9.07
N LEU A 37 -6.09 8.89 -8.52
CA LEU A 37 -7.55 8.89 -8.51
C LEU A 37 -8.09 9.35 -7.16
N LEU A 38 -7.74 8.65 -6.07
CA LEU A 38 -8.31 8.89 -4.74
C LEU A 38 -7.87 10.25 -4.18
N PHE A 39 -6.57 10.55 -4.20
CA PHE A 39 -6.07 11.83 -3.67
C PHE A 39 -6.51 13.02 -4.53
N SER A 40 -6.55 12.86 -5.86
CA SER A 40 -7.07 13.90 -6.75
C SER A 40 -8.56 14.16 -6.53
N ALA A 41 -9.36 13.12 -6.29
CA ALA A 41 -10.76 13.28 -5.93
C ALA A 41 -10.89 13.99 -4.58
N TYR A 42 -10.13 13.57 -3.57
CA TYR A 42 -10.11 14.16 -2.24
C TYR A 42 -9.80 15.66 -2.27
N ALA A 43 -8.80 16.07 -3.06
CA ALA A 43 -8.37 17.47 -3.16
C ALA A 43 -9.45 18.43 -3.69
N LYS A 44 -10.53 17.92 -4.30
CA LYS A 44 -11.69 18.72 -4.71
C LYS A 44 -12.57 19.13 -3.53
N TYR A 45 -12.54 18.37 -2.44
CA TYR A 45 -13.46 18.50 -1.30
C TYR A 45 -12.77 18.91 0.00
N ALA A 46 -11.47 18.62 0.14
CA ALA A 46 -10.69 18.94 1.32
C ALA A 46 -9.26 19.33 0.96
N SER A 47 -8.60 20.08 1.85
CA SER A 47 -7.19 20.44 1.66
C SER A 47 -6.32 19.18 1.75
N PRO A 48 -5.44 18.92 0.75
CA PRO A 48 -4.47 17.84 0.83
C PRO A 48 -3.31 18.13 1.79
N ASP A 49 -3.18 19.38 2.27
CA ASP A 49 -2.19 19.79 3.27
C ASP A 49 -2.65 19.41 4.70
N GLN A 50 -3.00 18.14 4.87
CA GLN A 50 -3.28 17.54 6.16
C GLN A 50 -2.13 16.59 6.50
N PRO A 51 -1.65 16.58 7.76
CA PRO A 51 -0.49 15.76 8.15
C PRO A 51 -0.60 14.31 7.69
N GLU A 52 -1.77 13.69 7.88
CA GLU A 52 -2.03 12.29 7.53
C GLU A 52 -1.91 12.03 6.03
N ILE A 53 -2.32 13.00 5.20
CA ILE A 53 -2.27 12.93 3.72
C ILE A 53 -0.84 13.13 3.23
N VAL A 54 -0.12 14.11 3.77
CA VAL A 54 1.28 14.38 3.42
C VAL A 54 2.18 13.22 3.83
N GLU A 55 2.02 12.74 5.06
CA GLU A 55 2.74 11.56 5.54
C GLU A 55 2.44 10.33 4.68
N ASN A 56 1.18 10.13 4.28
CA ASN A 56 0.81 9.01 3.42
C ASN A 56 1.58 9.01 2.08
N LEU A 57 1.66 10.18 1.43
CA LEU A 57 2.35 10.32 0.15
C LEU A 57 3.87 10.13 0.31
N LEU A 58 4.45 10.60 1.42
CA LEU A 58 5.85 10.33 1.74
C LEU A 58 6.10 8.83 1.96
N GLU A 59 5.22 8.15 2.72
CA GLU A 59 5.30 6.71 2.94
C GLU A 59 5.22 5.92 1.63
N HIS A 60 4.39 6.33 0.65
CA HIS A 60 4.36 5.69 -0.67
C HIS A 60 5.74 5.72 -1.34
N ALA A 61 6.40 6.88 -1.37
CA ALA A 61 7.72 7.02 -1.97
C ALA A 61 8.76 6.13 -1.27
N LEU A 62 8.72 6.09 0.08
CA LEU A 62 9.62 5.27 0.88
C LEU A 62 9.39 3.76 0.67
N ILE A 63 8.13 3.32 0.64
CA ILE A 63 7.76 1.93 0.40
C ILE A 63 8.21 1.49 -1.00
N ARG A 64 7.90 2.28 -2.03
CA ARG A 64 8.33 1.97 -3.41
C ARG A 64 9.86 1.83 -3.49
N SER A 65 10.61 2.72 -2.85
CA SER A 65 12.07 2.63 -2.81
C SER A 65 12.54 1.37 -2.09
N LYS A 66 11.97 1.05 -0.92
CA LYS A 66 12.32 -0.14 -0.14
C LYS A 66 11.99 -1.44 -0.90
N VAL A 67 10.86 -1.50 -1.59
CA VAL A 67 10.50 -2.65 -2.44
C VAL A 67 11.48 -2.77 -3.60
N GLN A 68 11.79 -1.70 -4.33
CA GLN A 68 12.79 -1.74 -5.41
C GLN A 68 14.17 -2.21 -4.91
N GLN A 69 14.59 -1.78 -3.73
CA GLN A 69 15.81 -2.26 -3.11
C GLN A 69 15.74 -3.76 -2.80
N LEU A 70 14.61 -4.26 -2.27
CA LEU A 70 14.43 -5.70 -2.04
C LEU A 70 14.54 -6.50 -3.34
N LEU A 71 13.91 -6.03 -4.41
CA LEU A 71 13.85 -6.75 -5.69
C LEU A 71 15.18 -6.73 -6.46
N THR A 72 16.13 -5.87 -6.09
CA THR A 72 17.42 -5.70 -6.79
C THR A 72 18.63 -6.19 -6.00
N GLN A 73 18.47 -6.52 -4.71
CA GLN A 73 19.55 -7.01 -3.86
C GLN A 73 19.72 -8.55 -3.98
N LEU A 74 20.94 -9.00 -4.28
CA LEU A 74 21.28 -10.43 -4.39
C LEU A 74 21.28 -11.18 -3.05
N SER A 75 21.34 -10.48 -1.92
CA SER A 75 21.30 -11.07 -0.59
C SER A 75 20.73 -10.09 0.42
N ILE A 76 19.65 -10.48 1.10
CA ILE A 76 18.99 -9.65 2.11
C ILE A 76 19.07 -10.37 3.46
N SER A 77 19.55 -9.65 4.48
CA SER A 77 19.55 -10.16 5.85
C SER A 77 18.13 -10.28 6.38
N GLU A 78 17.86 -11.30 7.20
CA GLU A 78 16.58 -11.52 7.87
C GLU A 78 16.07 -10.29 8.64
N ALA A 79 16.95 -9.58 9.35
CA ALA A 79 16.61 -8.36 10.07
C ALA A 79 16.03 -7.26 9.15
N LEU A 80 16.58 -7.12 7.94
CA LEU A 80 16.12 -6.14 6.95
C LEU A 80 14.80 -6.57 6.30
N MET A 81 14.57 -7.87 6.10
CA MET A 81 13.27 -8.40 5.67
C MET A 81 12.20 -8.11 6.71
N HIS A 82 12.48 -8.38 7.99
CA HIS A 82 11.56 -8.12 9.09
C HIS A 82 11.20 -6.65 9.22
N GLU A 83 12.19 -5.75 9.22
CA GLU A 83 11.96 -4.30 9.28
C GLU A 83 11.04 -3.84 8.14
N ARG A 84 11.31 -4.29 6.92
CA ARG A 84 10.53 -3.90 5.73
C ARG A 84 9.12 -4.51 5.74
N GLY A 85 8.96 -5.74 6.24
CA GLY A 85 7.66 -6.37 6.44
C GLY A 85 6.80 -5.63 7.47
N SER A 86 7.38 -5.24 8.61
CA SER A 86 6.67 -4.46 9.64
C SER A 86 6.24 -3.08 9.13
N LEU A 87 7.01 -2.46 8.24
CA LEU A 87 6.60 -1.20 7.60
C LEU A 87 5.36 -1.37 6.70
N LEU A 88 5.29 -2.45 5.92
CA LEU A 88 4.12 -2.75 5.09
C LEU A 88 2.88 -3.09 5.94
N GLU A 89 3.05 -3.84 7.03
CA GLU A 89 1.96 -4.16 7.94
C GLU A 89 1.42 -2.91 8.64
N GLY A 90 2.31 -2.08 9.21
CA GLY A 90 1.94 -0.82 9.86
C GLY A 90 1.20 0.10 8.91
N ARG A 91 1.54 0.04 7.62
CA ARG A 91 0.88 0.80 6.58
C ARG A 91 -0.58 0.39 6.35
N ILE A 92 -0.86 -0.90 6.20
CA ILE A 92 -2.24 -1.41 6.04
C ILE A 92 -3.10 -0.95 7.22
N GLN A 93 -2.56 -1.02 8.44
CA GLN A 93 -3.28 -0.57 9.63
C GLN A 93 -3.57 0.94 9.61
N LYS A 94 -2.63 1.77 9.12
CA LYS A 94 -2.81 3.23 8.98
C LYS A 94 -3.90 3.55 7.95
N GLU A 95 -3.93 2.83 6.83
CA GLU A 95 -4.95 2.99 5.80
C GLU A 95 -6.35 2.76 6.36
N GLU A 96 -6.55 1.64 7.03
CA GLU A 96 -7.86 1.26 7.58
C GLU A 96 -8.33 2.18 8.70
N ARG A 97 -7.42 2.56 9.61
CA ARG A 97 -7.78 3.26 10.86
C ARG A 97 -7.78 4.78 10.74
N VAL A 98 -7.02 5.33 9.79
CA VAL A 98 -6.82 6.78 9.68
C VAL A 98 -7.28 7.28 8.33
N LEU A 99 -6.72 6.76 7.24
CA LEU A 99 -6.92 7.35 5.91
C LEU A 99 -8.31 7.09 5.36
N PHE A 100 -8.82 5.86 5.39
CA PHE A 100 -10.19 5.57 4.92
C PHE A 100 -11.26 6.39 5.67
N PRO A 101 -11.19 6.54 7.01
CA PRO A 101 -12.06 7.48 7.72
C PRO A 101 -11.93 8.94 7.26
N VAL A 102 -10.71 9.43 6.98
CA VAL A 102 -10.48 10.79 6.46
C VAL A 102 -11.15 10.96 5.09
N PHE A 103 -10.97 10.01 4.17
CA PHE A 103 -11.60 10.05 2.85
C PHE A 103 -13.12 9.99 2.94
N LYS A 104 -13.67 9.05 3.72
CA LYS A 104 -15.13 8.89 3.90
C LYS A 104 -15.81 10.13 4.49
N ARG A 105 -15.10 10.92 5.29
CA ARG A 105 -15.64 12.15 5.88
C ARG A 105 -15.64 13.32 4.89
N ALA A 106 -14.67 13.36 3.99
CA ALA A 106 -14.50 14.47 3.05
C ALA A 106 -15.24 14.27 1.73
N LEU A 107 -15.30 13.03 1.23
CA LEU A 107 -15.88 12.72 -0.06
C LEU A 107 -17.39 12.47 0.05
N PRO A 108 -18.21 13.00 -0.87
CA PRO A 108 -19.62 12.62 -0.97
C PRO A 108 -19.74 11.17 -1.44
N GLU A 109 -20.85 10.51 -1.06
CA GLU A 109 -21.10 9.10 -1.37
C GLU A 109 -20.98 8.80 -2.88
N GLU A 110 -21.50 9.67 -3.74
CA GLU A 110 -21.42 9.53 -5.20
C GLU A 110 -19.97 9.46 -5.72
N GLU A 111 -19.03 10.19 -5.11
CA GLU A 111 -17.62 10.10 -5.49
C GLU A 111 -16.96 8.83 -4.94
N LEU A 112 -17.35 8.39 -3.74
CA LEU A 112 -16.89 7.11 -3.18
C LEU A 112 -17.34 5.93 -4.04
N GLU A 113 -18.58 5.94 -4.54
CA GLU A 113 -19.10 4.93 -5.47
C GLU A 113 -18.32 4.91 -6.79
N LYS A 114 -18.07 6.09 -7.39
CA LYS A 114 -17.25 6.21 -8.61
C LYS A 114 -15.85 5.66 -8.42
N LEU A 115 -15.21 6.00 -7.30
CA LEU A 115 -13.87 5.50 -6.95
C LEU A 115 -13.89 3.98 -6.76
N SER A 116 -14.91 3.44 -6.07
CA SER A 116 -15.06 1.99 -5.87
C SER A 116 -15.21 1.24 -7.19
N LEU A 117 -15.99 1.77 -8.13
CA LEU A 117 -16.14 1.20 -9.47
C LEU A 117 -14.83 1.24 -10.23
N ALA A 118 -14.13 2.38 -10.25
CA ALA A 118 -12.84 2.53 -10.90
C ALA A 118 -11.84 1.50 -10.36
N PHE A 119 -11.67 1.37 -9.04
CA PHE A 119 -10.75 0.38 -8.46
C PHE A 119 -11.17 -1.07 -8.80
N THR A 120 -12.47 -1.38 -8.86
CA THR A 120 -12.97 -2.72 -9.20
C THR A 120 -12.63 -3.09 -10.64
N GLU A 121 -12.91 -2.21 -11.61
CA GLU A 121 -12.58 -2.42 -13.03
C GLU A 121 -11.07 -2.66 -13.22
N MET A 122 -10.25 -1.96 -12.45
CA MET A 122 -8.80 -2.06 -12.52
C MET A 122 -8.27 -3.38 -11.95
N THR A 123 -8.95 -3.96 -10.95
CA THR A 123 -8.62 -5.30 -10.44
C THR A 123 -9.11 -6.43 -11.35
N GLN A 124 -10.09 -6.21 -12.22
CA GLN A 124 -10.62 -7.21 -13.15
C GLN A 124 -9.87 -7.29 -14.49
N HIS A 125 -9.01 -6.31 -14.79
CA HIS A 125 -8.23 -6.23 -16.03
C HIS A 125 -6.74 -6.52 -15.82
N ARG A 126 -6.38 -7.24 -14.75
CA ARG A 126 -5.01 -7.66 -14.41
C ARG A 126 -4.87 -9.17 -14.28
#